data_AF-A0A7M2C0C4-F1
#
_entry.id   AF-A0A7M2C0C4-F1
#
_cell.length_a   1.000
_cell.length_b   1.000
_cell.length_c   1.000
_cell.angle_alpha   90.00
_cell.angle_beta   90.00
_cell.angle_gamma   90.00
#
_symmetry.space_group_name_H-M   'P 1'
#
loop_
_entity.id
_entity.type
_entity.pdbx_description
1 polymer ?
#
loop_
_entity_poly.entity_id
_entity_poly.type
_entity_poly.pdbx_seq_one_letter_code
_entity_poly.pdbx_strand_id
1 'polypeptide(L)'
;MTKAEIAHHSANAHQTISRILDGQKTIINRTSESILRVTFEDRTKPEGKTNATGTIRRVQALAAIGYPLEEQAKLAGIHPDKPRHALKQKYIRAETAQAIADVFTRLQMTPNPLPSRAATRARIVAQTNGWLPPLAWDEDLIDDPQHHGYAKDIAA
;
A
#
# COMPACT_ATOMS: atom_id res chain seq x y z
N MET A 1 8.37 5.57 -3.20
CA MET A 1 9.09 6.38 -4.21
C MET A 1 9.41 5.50 -5.40
N THR A 2 9.21 5.95 -6.64
CA THR A 2 9.47 5.17 -7.86
C THR A 2 10.96 5.20 -8.24
N LYS A 3 11.41 4.25 -9.08
CA LYS A 3 12.79 4.25 -9.62
C LYS A 3 13.12 5.58 -10.33
N ALA A 4 12.14 6.13 -11.05
CA ALA A 4 12.25 7.41 -11.74
C ALA A 4 12.35 8.60 -10.78
N GLU A 5 11.56 8.61 -9.70
CA GLU A 5 11.69 9.61 -8.64
C GLU A 5 13.06 9.53 -7.97
N ILE A 6 13.53 8.35 -7.57
CA ILE A 6 14.87 8.18 -6.97
C ILE A 6 15.94 8.71 -7.94
N ALA A 7 15.85 8.37 -9.22
CA ALA A 7 16.78 8.86 -10.24
C ALA A 7 16.78 10.39 -10.35
N HIS A 8 15.58 10.99 -10.40
CA HIS A 8 15.41 12.43 -10.47
C HIS A 8 15.97 13.15 -9.25
N HIS A 9 15.60 12.74 -8.03
CA HIS A 9 16.03 13.39 -6.79
C HIS A 9 17.49 13.13 -6.43
N SER A 10 18.03 11.95 -6.77
CA SER A 10 19.46 11.67 -6.60
C SER A 10 20.33 12.23 -7.74
N ALA A 11 19.72 12.89 -8.73
CA ALA A 11 20.35 13.39 -9.96
C ALA A 11 21.17 12.32 -10.70
N ASN A 12 20.69 11.08 -10.70
CA ASN A 12 21.30 9.94 -11.40
C ASN A 12 20.46 9.53 -12.61
N ALA A 13 21.11 8.90 -13.60
CA ALA A 13 20.40 8.30 -14.71
C ALA A 13 19.51 7.12 -14.24
N HIS A 14 18.33 6.98 -14.84
CA HIS A 14 17.38 5.90 -14.52
C HIS A 14 18.01 4.50 -14.64
N GLN A 15 18.87 4.29 -15.64
CA GLN A 15 19.59 3.03 -15.85
C GLN A 15 20.53 2.70 -14.67
N THR A 16 21.15 3.72 -14.06
CA THR A 16 22.03 3.55 -12.90
C THR A 16 21.25 3.05 -11.70
N ILE A 17 20.10 3.66 -11.41
CA ILE A 17 19.21 3.21 -10.33
C ILE A 17 18.68 1.80 -10.60
N SER A 18 18.32 1.48 -11.85
CA SER A 18 17.85 0.13 -12.18
C SER A 18 18.92 -0.91 -11.88
N ARG A 19 20.17 -0.72 -12.33
CA ARG A 19 21.26 -1.69 -12.06
C ARG A 19 21.54 -1.88 -10.57
N ILE A 20 21.45 -0.81 -9.78
CA ILE A 20 21.59 -0.88 -8.32
C ILE A 20 20.48 -1.76 -7.71
N LEU A 21 19.23 -1.52 -8.10
CA LEU A 21 18.08 -2.31 -7.64
C LEU A 21 18.11 -3.75 -8.16
N ASP A 22 18.70 -3.97 -9.34
CA ASP A 22 18.90 -5.28 -9.94
C ASP A 22 20.12 -6.02 -9.33
N GLY A 23 20.76 -5.44 -8.30
CA GLY A 23 21.75 -6.11 -7.46
C GLY A 23 23.22 -5.73 -7.71
N GLN A 24 23.49 -4.60 -8.38
CA GLN A 24 24.86 -4.13 -8.57
C GLN A 24 25.52 -3.83 -7.20
N LYS A 25 26.54 -4.63 -6.85
CA LYS A 25 27.18 -4.61 -5.53
C LYS A 25 28.12 -3.42 -5.29
N THR A 26 28.64 -2.81 -6.35
CA THR A 26 29.63 -1.74 -6.24
C THR A 26 29.21 -0.55 -7.10
N ILE A 27 29.16 0.63 -6.48
CA ILE A 27 28.89 1.91 -7.13
C ILE A 27 29.93 2.93 -6.70
N ILE A 28 30.09 3.98 -7.50
CA ILE A 28 30.97 5.09 -7.15
C ILE A 28 30.41 5.84 -5.93
N ASN A 29 31.30 6.32 -5.06
CA ASN A 29 30.92 6.95 -3.78
C ASN A 29 29.94 8.12 -3.98
N ARG A 30 30.17 8.98 -4.99
CA ARG A 30 29.27 10.09 -5.33
C ARG A 30 27.81 9.67 -5.56
N THR A 31 27.59 8.55 -6.26
CA THR A 31 26.25 8.02 -6.52
C THR A 31 25.63 7.45 -5.25
N SER A 32 26.44 6.78 -4.40
CA SER A 32 25.97 6.31 -3.10
C SER A 32 25.50 7.48 -2.22
N GLU A 33 26.33 8.51 -2.08
CA GLU A 33 26.01 9.72 -1.30
C GLU A 33 24.76 10.42 -1.80
N SER A 34 24.56 10.52 -3.13
CA SER A 34 23.39 11.20 -3.67
C SER A 34 22.10 10.39 -3.51
N ILE A 35 22.16 9.06 -3.57
CA ILE A 35 21.00 8.18 -3.29
C ILE A 35 20.64 8.22 -1.81
N LEU A 36 21.62 8.19 -0.91
CA LEU A 36 21.39 8.24 0.54
C LEU A 36 20.78 9.56 1.02
N ARG A 37 20.92 10.64 0.24
CA ARG A 37 20.30 11.94 0.52
C ARG A 37 18.83 12.02 0.13
N VAL A 38 18.34 11.11 -0.73
CA VAL A 38 16.94 11.13 -1.15
C VAL A 38 16.05 10.76 0.03
N THR A 39 15.13 11.65 0.38
CA THR A 39 14.21 11.49 1.49
C THR A 39 12.81 11.16 1.00
N PHE A 40 11.94 10.63 1.87
CA PHE A 40 10.53 10.40 1.49
C PHE A 40 9.79 11.68 1.12
N GLU A 41 10.22 12.83 1.64
CA GLU A 41 9.64 14.15 1.39
C GLU A 41 9.88 14.63 -0.04
N ASP A 42 10.94 14.14 -0.69
CA ASP A 42 11.23 14.46 -2.08
C ASP A 42 10.21 13.86 -3.05
N ARG A 43 9.41 12.89 -2.60
CA ARG A 43 8.47 12.17 -3.47
C ARG A 43 7.48 13.12 -4.16
N THR A 44 7.53 13.16 -5.49
CA THR A 44 6.52 13.84 -6.31
C THR A 44 5.16 13.13 -6.20
N LYS A 45 4.09 13.81 -6.62
CA LYS A 45 2.74 13.23 -6.63
C LYS A 45 2.76 11.89 -7.39
N PRO A 46 2.02 10.87 -6.90
CA PRO A 46 2.04 9.56 -7.55
C PRO A 46 1.38 9.63 -8.93
N GLU A 47 2.18 9.55 -9.99
CA GLU A 47 1.70 9.52 -11.37
C GLU A 47 1.55 8.09 -11.91
N GLY A 48 0.67 7.89 -12.90
CA GLY A 48 0.52 6.62 -13.62
C GLY A 48 -0.22 5.52 -12.86
N LYS A 49 0.06 4.26 -13.21
CA LYS A 49 -0.54 3.06 -12.61
C LYS A 49 0.48 2.28 -11.80
N THR A 50 0.07 1.76 -10.65
CA THR A 50 0.85 0.88 -9.78
C THR A 50 0.14 -0.46 -9.55
N ASN A 51 0.86 -1.46 -9.06
CA ASN A 51 0.28 -2.75 -8.69
C ASN A 51 -0.75 -2.55 -7.57
N ALA A 52 -1.91 -3.18 -7.70
CA ALA A 52 -3.00 -3.03 -6.75
C ALA A 52 -2.83 -3.84 -5.46
N THR A 53 -1.91 -4.82 -5.38
CA THR A 53 -1.79 -5.75 -4.25
C THR A 53 -1.76 -5.05 -2.90
N GLY A 54 -0.88 -4.07 -2.72
CA GLY A 54 -0.80 -3.31 -1.46
C GLY A 54 -2.08 -2.56 -1.12
N THR A 55 -2.80 -2.06 -2.13
CA THR A 55 -4.10 -1.40 -1.92
C THR A 55 -5.19 -2.41 -1.56
N ILE A 56 -5.22 -3.56 -2.24
CA ILE A 56 -6.17 -4.65 -1.96
C ILE A 56 -6.05 -5.06 -0.49
N ARG A 57 -4.83 -5.33 -0.02
CA ARG A 57 -4.58 -5.75 1.37
C ARG A 57 -4.99 -4.70 2.38
N ARG A 58 -4.67 -3.42 2.15
CA ARG A 58 -5.07 -2.33 3.04
C ARG A 58 -6.60 -2.15 3.10
N VAL A 59 -7.29 -2.23 1.96
CA VAL A 59 -8.76 -2.18 1.91
C VAL A 59 -9.38 -3.32 2.71
N GLN A 60 -8.84 -4.54 2.54
CA GLN A 60 -9.28 -5.74 3.24
C GLN A 60 -9.03 -5.64 4.76
N ALA A 61 -7.84 -5.20 5.15
CA ALA A 61 -7.45 -5.03 6.54
C ALA A 61 -8.28 -3.97 7.26
N LEU A 62 -8.56 -2.83 6.61
CA LEU A 62 -9.47 -1.81 7.14
C LEU A 62 -10.90 -2.36 7.33
N ALA A 63 -11.38 -3.19 6.39
CA ALA A 63 -12.67 -3.85 6.55
C ALA A 63 -12.67 -4.84 7.74
N ALA A 64 -11.57 -5.56 7.97
CA ALA A 64 -11.42 -6.49 9.09
C ALA A 64 -11.52 -5.79 10.46
N ILE A 65 -11.03 -4.56 10.58
CA ILE A 65 -11.18 -3.76 11.81
C ILE A 65 -12.46 -2.89 11.84
N GLY A 66 -13.33 -3.05 10.84
CA GLY A 66 -14.69 -2.50 10.83
C GLY A 66 -14.88 -1.19 10.06
N TYR A 67 -13.96 -0.80 9.18
CA TYR A 67 -14.18 0.32 8.24
C TYR A 67 -14.75 -0.20 6.91
N PRO A 68 -16.04 0.04 6.60
CA PRO A 68 -16.65 -0.35 5.33
C PRO A 68 -15.99 0.37 4.15
N LEU A 69 -16.01 -0.25 2.96
CA LEU A 69 -15.38 0.29 1.75
C LEU A 69 -15.83 1.73 1.41
N GLU A 70 -17.11 2.05 1.58
CA GLU A 70 -17.64 3.40 1.36
C GLU A 70 -17.04 4.42 2.32
N GLU A 71 -16.83 4.03 3.58
CA GLU A 71 -16.20 4.88 4.59
C GLU A 71 -14.72 5.09 4.27
N GLN A 72 -14.02 4.04 3.84
CA GLN A 72 -12.64 4.15 3.36
C GLN A 72 -12.54 5.15 2.19
N ALA A 73 -13.45 5.09 1.21
CA ALA A 73 -13.48 6.03 0.09
C ALA A 73 -13.73 7.47 0.54
N LYS A 74 -14.68 7.67 1.46
CA LYS A 74 -14.99 8.98 2.05
C LYS A 74 -13.78 9.56 2.78
N LEU A 75 -13.10 8.76 3.60
CA LEU A 75 -11.92 9.16 4.36
C LEU A 75 -10.69 9.43 3.48
N ALA A 76 -10.63 8.78 2.32
CA ALA A 76 -9.61 8.99 1.30
C ALA A 76 -9.94 10.14 0.33
N GLY A 77 -11.14 10.71 0.37
CA GLY A 77 -11.57 11.75 -0.57
C GLY A 77 -11.67 11.27 -2.03
N ILE A 78 -11.97 9.98 -2.26
CA ILE A 78 -12.06 9.37 -3.59
C ILE A 78 -13.47 8.87 -3.89
N HIS A 79 -13.73 8.54 -5.15
CA HIS A 79 -15.03 8.01 -5.57
C HIS A 79 -15.39 6.69 -4.84
N PRO A 80 -16.64 6.50 -4.36
CA PRO A 80 -17.05 5.33 -3.57
C PRO A 80 -16.75 3.96 -4.17
N ASP A 81 -16.78 3.84 -5.50
CA ASP A 81 -16.47 2.58 -6.19
C ASP A 81 -14.98 2.22 -6.20
N LYS A 82 -14.07 3.16 -5.88
CA LYS A 82 -12.62 2.93 -6.05
C LYS A 82 -12.10 1.79 -5.18
N PRO A 83 -12.42 1.67 -3.87
CA PRO A 83 -11.99 0.53 -3.07
C PRO A 83 -12.56 -0.80 -3.61
N ARG A 84 -13.84 -0.82 -4.01
CA ARG A 84 -14.48 -2.01 -4.60
C ARG A 84 -13.82 -2.44 -5.91
N HIS A 85 -13.43 -1.49 -6.75
CA HIS A 85 -12.72 -1.77 -7.99
C HIS A 85 -11.28 -2.21 -7.74
N ALA A 86 -10.58 -1.64 -6.75
CA ALA A 86 -9.22 -2.04 -6.40
C ALA A 86 -9.14 -3.54 -6.10
N LEU A 87 -10.13 -4.11 -5.40
CA LEU A 87 -10.23 -5.55 -5.10
C LEU A 87 -10.25 -6.47 -6.33
N LYS A 88 -10.47 -5.95 -7.54
CA LYS A 88 -10.63 -6.75 -8.77
C LYS A 88 -9.59 -6.45 -9.84
N GLN A 89 -8.71 -5.48 -9.62
CA GLN A 89 -7.81 -4.96 -10.65
C GLN A 89 -6.36 -5.36 -10.34
N LYS A 90 -5.57 -5.67 -11.37
CA LYS A 90 -4.13 -5.92 -11.21
C LYS A 90 -3.34 -4.62 -11.01
N TYR A 91 -3.80 -3.54 -11.64
CA TYR A 91 -3.17 -2.22 -11.56
C TYR A 91 -4.22 -1.13 -11.34
N ILE A 92 -3.89 -0.15 -10.50
CA ILE A 92 -4.75 1.01 -10.22
C ILE A 92 -3.96 2.31 -10.36
N ARG A 93 -4.64 3.45 -10.39
CA ARG A 93 -3.97 4.75 -10.37
C ARG A 93 -3.16 4.90 -9.10
N ALA A 94 -1.92 5.36 -9.24
CA ALA A 94 -1.01 5.56 -8.11
C ALA A 94 -1.60 6.54 -7.07
N GLU A 95 -2.33 7.56 -7.52
CA GLU A 95 -3.08 8.49 -6.65
C GLU A 95 -4.09 7.78 -5.73
N THR A 96 -4.83 6.80 -6.28
CA THR A 96 -5.81 6.02 -5.51
C THR A 96 -5.12 5.09 -4.52
N ALA A 97 -4.01 4.47 -4.94
CA ALA A 97 -3.19 3.64 -4.06
C ALA A 97 -2.68 4.46 -2.87
N GLN A 98 -2.17 5.67 -3.14
CA GLN A 98 -1.66 6.57 -2.12
C GLN A 98 -2.76 7.02 -1.16
N ALA A 99 -3.90 7.47 -1.67
CA ALA A 99 -5.01 7.94 -0.83
C ALA A 99 -5.50 6.86 0.15
N ILE A 100 -5.53 5.59 -0.29
CA ILE A 100 -5.89 4.47 0.58
C ILE A 100 -4.76 4.13 1.57
N ALA A 101 -3.50 4.22 1.14
CA ALA A 101 -2.37 4.06 2.04
C ALA A 101 -2.40 5.09 3.17
N ASP A 102 -2.70 6.35 2.87
CA ASP A 102 -2.79 7.42 3.88
C ASP A 102 -3.92 7.19 4.89
N VAL A 103 -5.07 6.66 4.43
CA VAL A 103 -6.17 6.23 5.31
C VAL A 103 -5.72 5.07 6.19
N PHE A 104 -5.06 4.08 5.61
CA PHE A 104 -4.58 2.91 6.33
C PHE A 104 -3.57 3.29 7.43
N THR A 105 -2.53 4.06 7.11
CA THR A 105 -1.53 4.53 8.07
C THR A 105 -2.15 5.23 9.27
N ARG A 106 -3.20 6.02 9.03
CA ARG A 106 -3.91 6.76 10.09
C ARG A 106 -4.78 5.88 10.98
N LEU A 107 -5.33 4.78 10.45
CA LEU A 107 -6.40 4.01 11.12
C LEU A 107 -6.04 2.58 11.48
N GLN A 108 -4.90 2.06 11.01
CA GLN A 108 -4.51 0.65 11.19
C GLN A 108 -4.50 0.18 12.66
N MET A 109 -4.25 1.09 13.60
CA MET A 109 -4.24 0.80 15.05
C MET A 109 -5.55 1.11 15.76
N THR A 110 -6.55 1.62 15.05
CA THR A 110 -7.78 2.16 15.63
C THR A 110 -8.98 1.47 15.00
N PRO A 111 -9.54 0.41 15.59
CA PRO A 111 -10.78 -0.20 15.11
C PRO A 111 -11.90 0.84 15.01
N ASN A 112 -12.83 0.65 14.07
CA ASN A 112 -13.93 1.60 13.91
C ASN A 112 -14.71 1.72 15.24
N PRO A 113 -14.73 2.91 15.86
CA PRO A 113 -15.28 3.09 17.21
C PRO A 113 -16.81 3.06 17.22
N LEU A 114 -17.45 3.25 16.07
CA LEU A 114 -18.90 3.32 15.96
C LEU A 114 -19.49 1.96 15.59
N PRO A 115 -20.26 1.31 16.48
CA PRO A 115 -20.99 0.11 16.13
C PRO A 115 -22.13 0.46 15.18
N SER A 116 -21.89 0.33 13.87
CA SER A 116 -22.90 0.49 12.83
C SER A 116 -23.16 -0.85 12.13
N ARG A 117 -24.35 -1.00 11.53
CA ARG A 117 -24.66 -2.18 10.70
C ARG A 117 -23.65 -2.37 9.56
N ALA A 118 -23.13 -1.27 9.02
CA ALA A 118 -22.12 -1.30 7.98
C ALA A 118 -20.77 -1.83 8.52
N ALA A 119 -20.32 -1.35 9.68
CA ALA A 119 -19.09 -1.82 10.33
C ALA A 119 -19.18 -3.31 10.68
N THR A 120 -20.31 -3.76 11.26
CA THR A 120 -20.53 -5.19 11.54
C THR A 120 -20.48 -6.03 10.26
N ARG A 121 -21.13 -5.59 9.19
CA ARG A 121 -21.08 -6.27 7.88
C ARG A 121 -19.66 -6.33 7.32
N ALA A 122 -18.89 -5.25 7.44
CA ALA A 122 -17.50 -5.22 6.96
C ALA A 122 -16.64 -6.27 7.67
N ARG A 123 -16.75 -6.39 9.00
CA ARG A 123 -16.04 -7.43 9.77
C ARG A 123 -16.47 -8.85 9.39
N ILE A 124 -17.77 -9.08 9.22
CA ILE A 124 -18.29 -10.39 8.78
C ILE A 124 -17.74 -10.74 7.39
N VAL A 125 -17.81 -9.81 6.43
CA VAL A 125 -17.27 -10.02 5.08
C VAL A 125 -15.77 -10.31 5.14
N ALA A 126 -15.02 -9.59 5.97
CA ALA A 126 -13.59 -9.83 6.14
C ALA A 126 -13.33 -11.23 6.69
N GLN A 127 -14.04 -11.63 7.74
CA GLN A 127 -13.92 -12.97 8.33
C GLN A 127 -14.27 -14.07 7.33
N THR A 128 -15.42 -13.96 6.64
CA THR A 128 -15.87 -14.95 5.64
C THR A 128 -14.89 -15.11 4.49
N ASN A 129 -14.24 -14.02 4.06
CA ASN A 129 -13.24 -14.06 2.98
C ASN A 129 -11.81 -14.33 3.48
N GLY A 130 -11.59 -14.52 4.78
CA GLY A 130 -10.26 -14.72 5.37
C GLY A 130 -9.33 -13.51 5.21
N TRP A 131 -9.88 -12.30 5.22
CA TRP A 131 -9.10 -11.07 5.15
C TRP A 131 -8.41 -10.79 6.47
N LEU A 132 -7.08 -10.61 6.40
CA LEU A 132 -6.23 -10.39 7.55
C LEU A 132 -6.37 -8.95 8.08
N PRO A 133 -6.42 -8.73 9.41
CA PRO A 133 -6.38 -7.40 10.01
C PRO A 133 -4.99 -6.75 9.84
N PRO A 134 -4.85 -5.43 10.09
CA PRO A 134 -3.59 -4.71 9.86
C PRO A 134 -2.38 -5.34 10.54
N LEU A 135 -2.50 -5.70 11.82
CA LEU A 135 -1.41 -6.29 12.61
C LEU A 135 -1.01 -7.71 12.20
N ALA A 136 -1.77 -8.36 11.32
CA ALA A 136 -1.41 -9.67 10.78
C ALA A 136 -0.57 -9.58 9.49
N TRP A 137 -0.36 -8.36 8.98
CA TRP A 137 0.57 -8.10 7.88
C TRP A 137 1.93 -7.67 8.42
N ASP A 138 3.00 -8.18 7.83
CA ASP A 138 4.32 -7.57 7.94
C ASP A 138 4.34 -6.27 7.11
N GLU A 139 4.77 -5.18 7.75
CA GLU A 139 4.78 -3.83 7.17
C GLU A 139 5.62 -3.75 5.89
N ASP A 140 6.68 -4.56 5.78
CA ASP A 140 7.57 -4.60 4.62
C ASP A 140 6.99 -5.44 3.47
N LEU A 141 6.04 -6.32 3.77
CA LEU A 141 5.52 -7.32 2.83
C LEU A 141 4.12 -6.99 2.32
N ILE A 142 3.42 -6.04 2.94
CA ILE A 142 2.07 -5.64 2.52
C ILE A 142 2.04 -5.15 1.07
N ASP A 143 3.11 -4.53 0.58
CA ASP A 143 3.21 -4.00 -0.79
C ASP A 143 3.84 -4.97 -1.79
N ASP A 144 4.49 -6.04 -1.33
CA ASP A 144 5.14 -6.99 -2.22
C ASP A 144 4.10 -7.88 -2.93
N PRO A 145 3.97 -7.78 -4.27
CA PRO A 145 3.05 -8.63 -5.03
C PRO A 145 3.50 -10.10 -5.11
N GLN A 146 4.76 -10.41 -4.79
CA GLN A 146 5.29 -11.78 -4.76
C GLN A 146 5.17 -12.42 -3.38
N HIS A 147 4.96 -11.62 -2.33
CA HIS A 147 4.62 -12.13 -1.02
C HIS A 147 3.16 -12.60 -1.02
N HIS A 148 2.82 -13.76 -0.47
CA HIS A 148 1.45 -14.31 -0.48
C HIS A 148 0.77 -14.28 0.90
N GLY A 149 1.40 -13.64 1.89
CA GLY A 149 1.02 -13.69 3.31
C GLY A 149 1.73 -14.84 4.03
N TYR A 150 1.80 -14.77 5.36
CA TYR A 150 2.09 -15.97 6.16
C TYR A 150 0.91 -16.94 6.01
N ALA A 151 1.22 -18.21 5.75
CA ALA A 151 0.21 -19.24 5.50
C ALA A 151 -0.89 -19.24 6.58
N LYS A 152 -2.10 -19.63 6.15
CA LYS A 152 -3.38 -19.62 6.89
C LYS A 152 -3.44 -20.53 8.14
N ASP A 153 -2.32 -20.86 8.77
CA ASP A 153 -2.23 -21.91 9.79
C ASP A 153 -2.40 -21.42 11.23
N ILE A 154 -3.24 -20.40 11.45
CA ILE A 154 -3.70 -20.04 12.81
C ILE A 154 -5.22 -19.90 12.82
N ALA A 155 -5.90 -21.05 12.79
CA ALA A 155 -7.18 -21.30 13.44
C ALA A 155 -7.57 -22.78 13.22
N ALA A 156 -7.15 -23.64 14.16
CA ALA A 156 -7.84 -24.89 14.50
C ALA A 156 -8.48 -24.68 15.87
#